data_AF-A0A1F8F6L1-F1
#
_entry.id   AF-A0A1F8F6L1-F1
#
_cell.length_a   1.000
_cell.length_b   1.000
_cell.length_c   1.000
_cell.angle_alpha   90.00
_cell.angle_beta   90.00
_cell.angle_gamma   90.00
#
_symmetry.space_group_name_H-M   'P 1'
#
loop_
_entity.id
_entity.type
_entity.pdbx_description
1 polymer ?
#
loop_
_entity_poly.entity_id
_entity_poly.type
_entity_poly.pdbx_seq_one_letter_code
_entity_poly.pdbx_strand_id
1 'polypeptide(L)'
;MKRKYLNISSIKKPLKEIEAVMLLTLAALVVLAIWAIFKLPIEQPMATLVIDMGNQKRVFEGQATGDMTILDTLVLSSEAGDISLQYGFNEKKEAQIISLDGYSAYDPVEFMFFLNSKAVNASEINKLSVQPGDTIKVEVKRYDSVK
;
A
#
# COMPACT_ATOMS: atom_id res chain seq x y z
N MET A 1 47.61 17.30 -71.08
CA MET A 1 46.46 16.83 -70.26
C MET A 1 46.67 17.26 -68.81
N LYS A 2 45.87 18.20 -68.27
CA LYS A 2 45.92 18.58 -66.84
C LYS A 2 44.86 17.78 -66.07
N ARG A 3 45.26 16.94 -65.12
CA ARG A 3 44.34 16.24 -64.21
C ARG A 3 43.86 17.23 -63.14
N LYS A 4 42.54 17.47 -63.07
CA LYS A 4 41.90 18.21 -61.99
C LYS A 4 41.84 17.31 -60.76
N TYR A 5 42.50 17.71 -59.68
CA TYR A 5 42.35 17.08 -58.39
C TYR A 5 41.01 17.53 -57.78
N LEU A 6 40.13 16.56 -57.50
CA LEU A 6 38.89 16.79 -56.77
C LEU A 6 39.24 17.19 -55.32
N ASN A 7 38.85 18.39 -54.95
CA ASN A 7 39.09 18.95 -53.63
C ASN A 7 38.11 18.32 -52.62
N ILE A 8 38.59 17.33 -51.86
CA ILE A 8 37.81 16.53 -50.89
C ILE A 8 37.60 17.28 -49.56
N SER A 9 38.05 18.53 -49.44
CA SER A 9 37.97 19.33 -48.21
C SER A 9 36.55 19.75 -47.82
N SER A 10 35.55 19.61 -48.71
CA SER A 10 34.14 19.94 -48.43
C SER A 10 33.39 18.88 -47.63
N ILE A 11 33.90 17.64 -47.53
CA ILE A 11 33.20 16.51 -46.87
C ILE A 11 33.40 16.50 -45.35
N LYS A 12 34.41 17.20 -44.82
CA LYS A 12 34.72 17.22 -43.38
C LYS A 12 33.84 18.16 -42.55
N LYS A 13 33.20 19.15 -43.18
CA LYS A 13 32.27 20.09 -42.52
C LYS A 13 30.91 19.46 -42.13
N PRO A 14 30.23 18.67 -42.98
CA PRO A 14 28.93 18.10 -42.62
C PRO A 14 28.99 17.02 -41.54
N LEU A 15 30.14 16.36 -41.34
CA LEU A 15 30.25 15.24 -40.40
C LEU A 15 30.03 15.66 -38.94
N LYS A 16 30.56 16.83 -38.54
CA LYS A 16 30.40 17.37 -37.18
C LYS A 16 28.96 17.84 -36.90
N GLU A 17 28.28 18.35 -37.92
CA GLU A 17 26.87 18.76 -37.81
C GLU A 17 25.95 17.53 -37.66
N ILE A 18 26.25 16.43 -38.38
CA ILE A 18 25.52 15.16 -38.25
C ILE A 18 25.72 14.55 -36.86
N GLU A 19 26.95 14.54 -36.32
CA GLU A 19 27.24 14.07 -34.95
C GLU A 19 26.47 14.87 -33.89
N ALA A 20 26.42 16.20 -34.03
CA ALA A 20 25.70 17.07 -33.11
C ALA A 20 24.18 16.81 -33.13
N VAL A 21 23.59 16.65 -34.33
CA VAL A 21 22.17 16.31 -34.47
C VAL A 21 21.87 14.95 -33.87
N MET A 22 22.74 13.96 -34.09
CA MET A 22 22.58 12.61 -33.54
C MET A 22 22.61 12.60 -32.00
N LEU A 23 23.56 13.34 -31.42
CA LEU A 23 23.66 13.53 -29.96
C LEU A 23 22.44 14.23 -29.38
N LEU A 24 21.92 15.26 -30.06
CA LEU A 24 20.70 15.96 -29.65
C LEU A 24 19.47 15.04 -29.70
N THR A 25 19.32 14.25 -30.76
CA THR A 25 18.22 13.28 -30.86
C THR A 25 18.31 12.20 -29.80
N LEU A 26 19.51 11.73 -29.47
CA LEU A 26 19.72 10.74 -28.42
C LEU A 26 19.39 11.33 -27.04
N ALA A 27 19.85 12.54 -26.76
CA ALA A 27 19.54 13.25 -25.52
C ALA A 27 18.02 13.46 -25.36
N ALA A 28 17.32 13.86 -26.43
CA ALA A 28 15.88 14.00 -26.43
C ALA A 28 15.16 12.67 -26.16
N LEU A 29 15.61 11.57 -26.77
CA LEU A 29 15.08 10.23 -26.51
C LEU A 29 15.29 9.78 -25.06
N VAL A 30 16.46 10.05 -24.48
CA VAL A 30 16.74 9.74 -23.06
C VAL A 30 15.82 10.52 -22.15
N VAL A 31 15.63 11.82 -22.40
CA VAL A 31 14.70 12.64 -21.62
C VAL A 31 13.27 12.11 -21.74
N LEU A 32 12.81 11.76 -22.95
CA LEU A 32 11.49 11.18 -23.16
C LEU A 32 11.31 9.84 -22.45
N ALA A 33 12.33 8.97 -22.48
CA ALA A 33 12.31 7.68 -21.79
C ALA A 33 12.24 7.86 -20.27
N ILE A 34 13.05 8.76 -19.70
CA ILE A 34 12.99 9.10 -18.27
C ILE A 34 11.60 9.63 -17.91
N TRP A 35 11.06 10.56 -18.71
CA TRP A 35 9.74 11.13 -18.48
C TRP A 35 8.62 10.10 -18.54
N ALA A 36 8.74 9.09 -19.42
CA ALA A 36 7.79 7.98 -19.50
C ALA A 36 7.86 7.06 -18.27
N ILE A 37 9.05 6.77 -17.75
CA ILE A 37 9.23 5.93 -16.55
C ILE A 37 8.60 6.59 -15.32
N PHE A 38 8.78 7.91 -15.14
CA PHE A 38 8.18 8.65 -14.02
C PHE A 38 6.65 8.72 -14.04
N LYS A 39 6.01 8.43 -15.18
CA LYS A 39 4.55 8.42 -15.31
C LYS A 39 3.90 7.07 -15.04
N LEU A 40 4.68 6.02 -14.79
CA LEU A 40 4.10 4.73 -14.45
C LEU A 40 3.44 4.84 -13.06
N PRO A 41 2.13 4.53 -12.93
CA PRO A 41 1.50 4.46 -11.63
C PRO A 41 2.19 3.33 -10.86
N ILE A 42 2.87 3.67 -9.78
CA ILE A 42 3.35 2.69 -8.82
C ILE A 42 2.09 2.22 -8.10
N GLU A 43 1.60 1.01 -8.42
CA GLU A 43 0.55 0.38 -7.63
C GLU A 43 1.05 0.31 -6.18
N GLN A 44 0.36 1.00 -5.29
CA GLN A 44 0.70 0.95 -3.88
C GLN A 44 0.22 -0.39 -3.33
N PRO A 45 1.05 -1.10 -2.57
CA PRO A 45 0.62 -2.34 -1.92
C PRO A 45 -0.53 -2.02 -0.95
N MET A 46 -1.73 -2.55 -1.21
CA MET A 46 -2.94 -2.30 -0.41
C MET A 46 -3.36 -3.55 0.36
N ALA A 47 -3.94 -3.39 1.55
CA ALA A 47 -4.71 -4.41 2.25
C ALA A 47 -6.13 -3.91 2.52
N THR A 48 -7.05 -4.84 2.75
CA THR A 48 -8.47 -4.54 2.99
C THR A 48 -8.83 -4.83 4.44
N LEU A 49 -9.43 -3.85 5.12
CA LEU A 49 -10.05 -4.03 6.42
C LEU A 49 -11.57 -4.06 6.26
N VAL A 50 -12.20 -5.11 6.76
CA VAL A 50 -13.65 -5.30 6.79
C VAL A 50 -14.11 -5.30 8.23
N ILE A 51 -14.98 -4.37 8.60
CA ILE A 51 -15.62 -4.35 9.92
C ILE A 51 -17.08 -4.73 9.77
N ASP A 52 -17.47 -5.80 10.44
CA ASP A 52 -18.80 -6.39 10.40
C ASP A 52 -19.40 -6.40 11.81
N MET A 53 -20.30 -5.47 12.07
CA MET A 53 -20.99 -5.29 13.35
C MET A 53 -22.36 -5.99 13.36
N GLY A 54 -22.60 -6.91 12.42
CA GLY A 54 -23.86 -7.62 12.23
C GLY A 54 -24.92 -6.77 11.53
N ASN A 55 -25.20 -5.55 12.01
CA ASN A 55 -26.16 -4.63 11.39
C ASN A 55 -25.52 -3.63 10.41
N GLN A 56 -24.20 -3.46 10.50
CA GLN A 56 -23.43 -2.55 9.65
C GLN A 56 -22.15 -3.25 9.21
N LYS A 57 -21.85 -3.13 7.92
CA LYS A 57 -20.62 -3.64 7.33
C LYS A 57 -19.91 -2.48 6.64
N ARG A 58 -18.64 -2.27 6.98
CA ARG A 58 -17.77 -1.26 6.38
C ARG A 58 -16.51 -1.91 5.82
N VAL A 59 -16.03 -1.38 4.71
CA VAL A 59 -14.83 -1.86 4.03
C VAL A 59 -13.92 -0.67 3.81
N PHE A 60 -12.67 -0.81 4.21
CA PHE A 60 -11.62 0.18 4.10
C PHE A 60 -10.45 -0.44 3.35
N GLU A 61 -9.85 0.33 2.45
CA GLU A 61 -8.61 -0.05 1.77
C GLU A 61 -7.51 0.91 2.22
N GLY A 62 -6.39 0.34 2.64
CA GLY A 62 -5.25 1.11 3.15
C GLY A 62 -3.93 0.53 2.65
N GLN A 63 -2.90 1.37 2.61
CA GLN A 63 -1.57 0.93 2.27
C GLN A 63 -1.06 -0.08 3.30
N ALA A 64 -0.58 -1.23 2.83
CA ALA A 64 0.04 -2.26 3.65
C ALA A 64 1.55 -2.27 3.42
N THR A 65 2.32 -2.19 4.50
CA THR A 65 3.77 -2.47 4.48
C THR A 65 4.01 -3.84 5.11
N GLY A 66 5.06 -4.54 4.68
CA GLY A 66 5.33 -5.91 5.12
C GLY A 66 5.55 -6.08 6.63
N ASP A 67 5.78 -4.98 7.35
CA ASP A 67 5.99 -4.97 8.80
C ASP A 67 4.72 -4.63 9.60
N MET A 68 3.61 -4.25 8.94
CA MET A 68 2.36 -3.95 9.64
C MET A 68 1.70 -5.21 10.20
N THR A 69 1.10 -5.07 11.37
CA THR A 69 0.26 -6.10 11.98
C THR A 69 -1.23 -5.80 11.80
N ILE A 70 -2.08 -6.75 12.20
CA ILE A 70 -3.53 -6.54 12.27
C ILE A 70 -3.86 -5.35 13.16
N LEU A 71 -3.19 -5.22 14.31
CA LEU A 71 -3.37 -4.07 15.21
C LEU A 71 -2.98 -2.75 14.53
N ASP A 72 -1.84 -2.70 13.84
CA ASP A 72 -1.39 -1.49 13.16
C ASP A 72 -2.41 -1.04 12.10
N THR A 73 -3.04 -1.99 11.41
CA THR A 73 -4.08 -1.70 10.42
C THR A 73 -5.32 -1.05 11.08
N LEU A 74 -5.71 -1.53 12.27
CA LEU A 74 -6.79 -0.93 13.05
C LEU A 74 -6.40 0.47 13.55
N VAL A 75 -5.17 0.64 14.02
CA VAL A 75 -4.66 1.95 14.48
C VAL A 75 -4.68 2.96 13.35
N LEU A 76 -4.14 2.61 12.17
CA LEU A 76 -4.12 3.48 11.00
C LEU A 76 -5.53 3.84 10.52
N SER A 77 -6.45 2.88 10.52
CA SER A 77 -7.86 3.15 10.20
C SER A 77 -8.49 4.11 11.21
N SER A 78 -8.11 4.03 12.49
CA SER A 78 -8.59 4.96 13.50
C SER A 78 -8.00 6.36 13.34
N GLU A 79 -6.71 6.46 13.01
CA GLU A 79 -6.01 7.72 12.73
C GLU A 79 -6.54 8.41 11.47
N ALA A 80 -6.96 7.64 10.47
CA ALA A 80 -7.64 8.14 9.27
C ALA A 80 -9.07 8.65 9.55
N GLY A 81 -9.62 8.37 10.74
CA GLY A 81 -10.99 8.75 11.13
C GLY A 81 -12.08 7.80 10.62
N ASP A 82 -11.69 6.66 10.05
CA ASP A 82 -12.63 5.65 9.54
C ASP A 82 -13.34 4.91 10.68
N ILE A 83 -12.62 4.71 11.79
CA ILE A 83 -13.08 3.93 12.94
C ILE A 83 -12.70 4.59 14.27
N SER A 84 -13.40 4.23 15.35
CA SER A 84 -13.01 4.58 16.71
C SER A 84 -12.40 3.36 17.40
N LEU A 85 -11.13 3.44 17.78
CA LEU A 85 -10.42 2.35 18.44
C LEU A 85 -9.89 2.78 19.81
N GLN A 86 -10.11 1.96 20.83
CA GLN A 86 -9.32 1.99 22.07
C GLN A 86 -8.75 0.60 22.33
N TYR A 87 -7.47 0.54 22.63
CA TYR A 87 -6.76 -0.70 22.89
C TYR A 87 -5.72 -0.51 23.99
N GLY A 88 -5.29 -1.63 24.57
CA GLY A 88 -4.22 -1.68 25.55
C GLY A 88 -3.39 -2.95 25.37
N PHE A 89 -2.41 -3.10 26.25
CA PHE A 89 -1.59 -4.31 26.33
C PHE A 89 -1.70 -4.91 27.72
N ASN A 90 -1.78 -6.23 27.79
CA ASN A 90 -1.73 -6.94 29.06
C ASN A 90 -0.26 -7.12 29.55
N GLU A 91 -0.09 -7.75 30.72
CA GLU A 91 1.24 -8.03 31.29
C GLU A 91 2.14 -8.87 30.38
N LYS A 92 1.56 -9.64 29.44
CA LYS A 92 2.27 -10.46 28.46
C LYS A 92 2.56 -9.72 27.15
N LYS A 93 2.27 -8.42 27.07
CA LYS A 93 2.38 -7.59 25.85
C LYS A 93 1.49 -8.07 24.70
N GLU A 94 0.39 -8.74 25.02
CA GLU A 94 -0.64 -9.10 24.04
C GLU A 94 -1.63 -7.96 23.95
N ALA A 95 -2.02 -7.60 22.73
CA ALA A 95 -3.00 -6.54 22.52
C ALA A 95 -4.38 -6.96 23.00
N GLN A 96 -5.10 -6.00 23.57
CA GLN A 96 -6.48 -6.14 23.99
C GLN A 96 -7.29 -4.97 23.46
N ILE A 97 -8.36 -5.26 22.73
CA ILE A 97 -9.29 -4.23 22.26
C ILE A 97 -10.24 -3.89 23.41
N ILE A 98 -10.24 -2.63 23.84
CA ILE A 98 -11.09 -2.10 24.91
C ILE A 98 -12.42 -1.63 24.31
N SER A 99 -12.36 -0.93 23.17
CA SER A 99 -13.54 -0.57 22.40
C SER A 99 -13.22 -0.44 20.91
N LEU A 100 -14.22 -0.73 20.09
CA LEU A 100 -14.17 -0.58 18.64
C LEU A 100 -15.54 -0.08 18.16
N ASP A 101 -15.55 1.10 17.55
CA ASP A 101 -16.74 1.71 16.93
C ASP A 101 -17.98 1.77 17.82
N GLY A 102 -17.77 2.12 19.09
CA GLY A 102 -18.83 2.24 20.08
C GLY A 102 -19.24 0.92 20.74
N TYR A 103 -18.67 -0.22 20.34
CA TYR A 103 -18.78 -1.47 21.09
C TYR A 103 -17.66 -1.57 22.12
N SER A 104 -18.00 -1.92 23.36
CA SER A 104 -17.02 -2.12 24.41
C SER A 104 -16.81 -3.60 24.72
N ALA A 105 -15.58 -4.00 25.02
CA ALA A 105 -15.29 -5.34 25.53
C ALA A 105 -15.91 -5.63 26.91
N TYR A 106 -16.46 -4.61 27.59
CA TYR A 106 -17.23 -4.76 28.83
C TYR A 106 -18.72 -5.06 28.60
N ASP A 107 -19.21 -4.88 27.38
CA ASP A 107 -20.54 -5.34 26.98
C ASP A 107 -20.51 -6.86 26.78
N PRO A 108 -21.67 -7.55 26.73
CA PRO A 108 -21.74 -8.97 26.35
C PRO A 108 -21.46 -9.15 24.85
N VAL A 109 -20.30 -8.68 24.39
CA VAL A 109 -19.84 -8.73 23.00
C VAL A 109 -18.43 -9.29 22.95
N GLU A 110 -18.13 -10.00 21.87
CA GLU A 110 -16.80 -10.53 21.60
C GLU A 110 -16.35 -10.08 20.22
N PHE A 111 -15.11 -9.58 20.14
CA PHE A 111 -14.46 -9.23 18.89
C PHE A 111 -13.74 -10.46 18.33
N MET A 112 -14.17 -10.91 17.17
CA MET A 112 -13.54 -11.99 16.43
C MET A 112 -12.71 -11.42 15.28
N PHE A 113 -11.46 -11.85 15.19
CA PHE A 113 -10.52 -11.39 14.15
C PHE A 113 -10.29 -12.48 13.14
N PHE A 114 -10.19 -12.10 11.87
CA PHE A 114 -9.86 -13.01 10.79
C PHE A 114 -8.82 -12.37 9.87
N LEU A 115 -7.88 -13.17 9.40
CA LEU A 115 -6.93 -12.82 8.35
C LEU A 115 -7.15 -13.79 7.18
N ASN A 116 -7.49 -13.27 6.01
CA ASN A 116 -7.80 -14.06 4.82
C ASN A 116 -8.82 -15.18 5.09
N SER A 117 -9.92 -14.83 5.79
CA SER A 117 -10.99 -15.74 6.23
C SER A 117 -10.59 -16.81 7.26
N LYS A 118 -9.36 -16.78 7.80
CA LYS A 118 -8.95 -17.65 8.90
C LYS A 118 -9.08 -16.92 10.23
N ALA A 119 -9.73 -17.56 11.19
CA ALA A 119 -9.85 -17.01 12.54
C ALA A 119 -8.46 -16.85 13.18
N VAL A 120 -8.27 -15.71 13.83
CA VAL A 120 -7.05 -15.30 14.50
C VAL A 120 -7.34 -15.13 15.98
N ASN A 121 -6.42 -15.57 16.83
CA ASN A 121 -6.54 -15.31 18.27
C ASN A 121 -6.36 -13.81 18.54
N ALA A 122 -7.25 -13.22 19.34
CA ALA A 122 -7.16 -11.82 19.73
C ALA A 122 -5.79 -11.46 20.36
N SER A 123 -5.12 -12.40 21.04
CA SER A 123 -3.79 -12.18 21.64
C SER A 123 -2.63 -12.13 20.62
N GLU A 124 -2.90 -12.40 19.34
CA GLU A 124 -1.92 -12.45 18.26
C GLU A 124 -2.07 -11.28 17.26
N ILE A 125 -3.07 -10.42 17.42
CA ILE A 125 -3.34 -9.33 16.47
C ILE A 125 -2.19 -8.31 16.38
N ASN A 126 -1.35 -8.19 17.41
CA ASN A 126 -0.15 -7.36 17.41
C ASN A 126 1.14 -8.10 17.01
N LYS A 127 1.01 -9.34 16.50
CA LYS A 127 2.14 -10.20 16.11
C LYS A 127 2.02 -10.69 14.66
N LEU A 128 0.79 -10.90 14.20
CA LEU A 128 0.53 -11.39 12.84
C LEU A 128 0.68 -10.25 11.85
N SER A 129 1.65 -10.42 10.95
CA SER A 129 1.94 -9.50 9.85
C SER A 129 0.83 -9.56 8.79
N VAL A 130 0.48 -8.38 8.28
CA VAL A 130 -0.43 -8.15 7.17
C VAL A 130 0.40 -7.89 5.93
N GLN A 131 0.08 -8.62 4.86
CA GLN A 131 0.72 -8.46 3.56
C GLN A 131 -0.19 -7.73 2.58
N PRO A 132 0.39 -7.15 1.51
CA PRO A 132 -0.39 -6.58 0.43
C PRO A 132 -1.31 -7.65 -0.20
N GLY A 133 -2.58 -7.29 -0.39
CA GLY A 133 -3.64 -8.18 -0.87
C GLY A 133 -4.41 -8.89 0.25
N ASP A 134 -3.95 -8.82 1.50
CA ASP A 134 -4.64 -9.47 2.62
C ASP A 134 -5.97 -8.79 2.94
N THR A 135 -6.92 -9.60 3.41
CA THR A 135 -8.19 -9.15 3.96
C THR A 135 -8.24 -9.42 5.46
N ILE A 136 -8.28 -8.37 6.26
CA ILE A 136 -8.58 -8.42 7.69
C ILE A 136 -10.08 -8.27 7.87
N LYS A 137 -10.71 -9.17 8.62
CA LYS A 137 -12.10 -9.02 9.05
C LYS A 137 -12.18 -8.92 10.57
N VAL A 138 -12.96 -7.96 11.06
CA VAL A 138 -13.38 -7.90 12.45
C VAL A 138 -14.88 -8.12 12.52
N GLU A 139 -15.31 -9.12 13.27
CA GLU A 139 -16.73 -9.39 13.55
C GLU A 139 -17.05 -9.09 15.00
N VAL A 140 -18.19 -8.44 15.24
CA VAL A 140 -18.72 -8.26 16.60
C VAL A 140 -19.82 -9.29 16.84
N LYS A 141 -19.58 -10.22 17.76
CA LYS A 141 -20.58 -11.21 18.17
C LYS A 141 -21.23 -10.78 19.48
N ARG A 142 -22.53 -10.51 19.47
CA ARG A 142 -23.29 -10.24 20.70
C ARG A 142 -23.75 -11.55 21.33
N TYR A 143 -23.53 -11.69 22.63
CA TYR A 143 -24.17 -12.72 23.44
C TYR A 143 -25.52 -12.17 23.89
N ASP A 144 -26.59 -12.74 23.34
CA ASP A 144 -27.92 -12.50 23.91
C ASP A 144 -27.89 -13.00 25.35
N SER A 145 -28.04 -12.08 26.30
CA SER A 145 -28.20 -12.44 27.70
C SER A 145 -29.44 -13.31 27.81
N VAL A 146 -29.26 -14.61 28.07
CA VAL A 146 -30.36 -15.51 28.43
C VAL A 146 -31.00 -14.91 29.67
N LYS A 147 -32.23 -14.41 29.50
CA LYS A 147 -33.09 -13.94 30.60
C LYS A 147 -33.48 -15.08 31.53
#